data_AF-A0A1A9B4F8-F1
#
_entry.id   AF-A0A1A9B4F8-F1
#
_cell.length_a   1.000
_cell.length_b   1.000
_cell.length_c   1.000
_cell.angle_alpha   90.00
_cell.angle_beta   90.00
_cell.angle_gamma   90.00
#
_symmetry.space_group_name_H-M   'P 1'
#
loop_
_entity.id
_entity.type
_entity.pdbx_description
1 polymer ?
#
loop_
_entity_poly.entity_id
_entity_poly.type
_entity_poly.pdbx_seq_one_letter_code
_entity_poly.pdbx_strand_id
1 'polypeptide(L)'
;MAPTHHVCGYVPPDSPLRALAGRIITLPARGLQQLAQRVRELRAAGARPFVLAVPRRVNWTRIAVAVTAGVLAELVAALAAILTGHTMAAWAAAAAMVLLGLSLFPVLTHLEAEGNT
;
A
#
# COMPACT_ATOMS: atom_id res chain seq x y z
N MET A 1 -15.74 -2.16 -2.06
CA MET A 1 -14.88 -2.25 -0.87
C MET A 1 -13.90 -3.40 -1.03
N ALA A 2 -12.60 -3.12 -1.00
CA ALA A 2 -11.55 -4.12 -1.10
C ALA A 2 -11.46 -4.96 0.20
N PRO A 3 -11.17 -6.27 0.14
CA PRO A 3 -11.00 -7.10 1.32
C PRO A 3 -9.75 -6.67 2.11
N THR A 4 -9.87 -6.59 3.43
CA THR A 4 -8.78 -6.22 4.34
C THR A 4 -7.92 -7.41 4.75
N HIS A 5 -8.45 -8.64 4.67
CA HIS A 5 -7.72 -9.86 5.01
C HIS A 5 -8.09 -10.99 4.03
N HIS A 6 -7.13 -11.84 3.69
CA HIS A 6 -7.37 -13.11 3.01
C HIS A 6 -7.13 -14.25 4.00
N VAL A 7 -8.12 -15.13 4.15
CA VAL A 7 -7.94 -16.39 4.88
C VAL A 7 -7.68 -17.46 3.86
N CYS A 8 -6.52 -18.10 3.94
CA CYS A 8 -6.19 -19.26 3.14
C CYS A 8 -6.34 -20.53 3.97
N GLY A 9 -6.76 -21.61 3.34
CA GLY A 9 -6.85 -22.92 3.99
C GLY A 9 -6.18 -23.98 3.14
N TYR A 10 -5.27 -24.76 3.73
CA TYR A 10 -4.75 -25.95 3.08
C TYR A 10 -5.82 -27.03 3.06
N VAL A 11 -6.19 -27.47 1.86
CA VAL A 11 -7.16 -28.55 1.68
C VAL A 11 -6.50 -29.90 1.98
N PRO A 12 -7.12 -30.79 2.78
CA PRO A 12 -6.57 -32.11 3.05
C PRO A 12 -6.30 -32.91 1.77
N PRO A 13 -5.27 -33.78 1.76
CA PRO A 13 -4.90 -34.53 0.57
C PRO A 13 -6.02 -35.47 0.10
N ASP A 14 -6.83 -35.99 1.03
CA ASP A 14 -7.92 -36.94 0.79
C ASP A 14 -9.28 -36.26 0.57
N SER A 15 -9.33 -34.93 0.56
CA SER A 15 -10.58 -34.20 0.39
C SER A 15 -10.98 -34.15 -1.10
N PRO A 16 -12.25 -34.47 -1.45
CA PRO A 16 -12.73 -34.33 -2.82
C PRO A 16 -12.71 -32.87 -3.31
N LEU A 17 -12.71 -31.91 -2.38
CA LEU A 17 -12.61 -30.48 -2.68
C LEU A 17 -11.26 -30.09 -3.30
N ARG A 18 -10.22 -30.93 -3.14
CA ARG A 18 -8.89 -30.68 -3.72
C ARG A 18 -8.91 -30.72 -5.25
N ALA A 19 -9.80 -31.51 -5.85
CA ALA A 19 -9.99 -31.57 -7.30
C ALA A 19 -10.62 -30.28 -7.86
N LEU A 20 -11.44 -29.59 -7.06
CA LEU A 20 -12.17 -28.38 -7.47
C LEU A 20 -11.42 -27.09 -7.15
N ALA A 21 -10.82 -27.00 -5.96
CA ALA A 21 -10.23 -25.77 -5.46
C ALA A 21 -8.70 -25.82 -5.33
N GLY A 22 -8.08 -26.92 -5.75
CA GLY A 22 -6.64 -27.14 -5.64
C GLY A 22 -6.17 -27.34 -4.20
N ARG A 23 -4.89 -27.10 -3.96
CA ARG A 23 -4.23 -27.33 -2.66
C ARG A 23 -4.56 -26.26 -1.61
N ILE A 24 -4.90 -25.05 -2.05
CA ILE A 24 -5.09 -23.87 -1.20
C ILE A 24 -6.36 -23.17 -1.63
N ILE A 25 -7.30 -22.99 -0.69
CA ILE A 25 -8.50 -22.19 -0.89
C ILE A 25 -8.26 -20.81 -0.29
N THR A 26 -8.58 -19.74 -1.01
CA THR A 26 -8.48 -18.36 -0.52
C THR A 26 -9.88 -17.75 -0.38
N LEU A 27 -10.21 -17.28 0.82
CA LEU A 27 -11.48 -16.65 1.15
C LEU A 27 -11.24 -15.18 1.55
N PRO A 28 -11.93 -14.20 0.94
CA PRO A 28 -11.84 -12.82 1.38
C PRO A 28 -12.58 -12.62 2.72
N ALA A 29 -11.98 -11.82 3.60
CA ALA A 29 -12.59 -11.36 4.86
C ALA A 29 -12.50 -9.82 4.96
N ARG A 30 -13.63 -9.17 5.25
CA ARG A 30 -13.77 -7.71 5.34
C ARG A 30 -13.68 -7.18 6.78
N GLY A 31 -13.04 -7.93 7.67
CA GLY A 31 -12.86 -7.56 9.08
C GLY A 31 -12.62 -8.77 9.98
N LEU A 32 -12.25 -8.53 11.23
CA LEU A 32 -11.85 -9.57 12.20
C LEU A 32 -12.97 -10.56 12.53
N GLN A 33 -14.22 -10.11 12.62
CA GLN A 33 -15.36 -11.00 12.86
C GLN A 33 -15.57 -11.98 11.69
N GLN A 34 -15.51 -11.48 10.46
CA GLN A 34 -15.64 -12.31 9.27
C GLN A 34 -14.43 -13.23 9.10
N LEU A 35 -13.23 -12.75 9.46
CA LEU A 35 -12.01 -13.56 9.52
C LEU A 35 -12.19 -14.75 10.47
N ALA A 36 -12.62 -14.51 11.71
CA ALA A 36 -12.85 -15.55 12.71
C ALA A 36 -13.90 -16.56 12.24
N GLN A 37 -14.95 -16.10 11.56
CA GLN A 37 -15.95 -16.99 10.96
C GLN A 37 -15.34 -17.86 9.84
N ARG A 38 -14.58 -17.29 8.90
CA ARG A 38 -13.93 -18.05 7.82
C ARG A 38 -12.90 -19.06 8.35
N VAL A 39 -12.17 -18.71 9.40
CA VAL A 39 -11.23 -19.62 10.09
C VAL A 39 -11.99 -20.80 10.69
N ARG A 40 -13.15 -20.58 11.31
CA ARG A 40 -14.01 -21.65 11.84
C ARG A 40 -14.57 -22.54 10.73
N GLU A 41 -15.04 -21.97 9.63
CA GLU A 41 -15.55 -22.71 8.47
C GLU A 41 -14.47 -23.59 7.84
N LEU A 42 -13.25 -23.05 7.65
CA LEU A 42 -12.13 -23.83 7.12
C LEU A 42 -11.73 -24.98 8.04
N ARG A 43 -11.69 -24.74 9.35
CA ARG A 43 -11.40 -25.79 10.34
C ARG A 43 -12.49 -26.86 10.36
N ALA A 44 -13.76 -26.48 10.25
CA ALA A 44 -14.88 -27.41 10.15
C ALA A 44 -14.82 -28.25 8.86
N ALA A 45 -14.30 -27.69 7.77
CA ALA A 45 -14.02 -28.40 6.52
C ALA A 45 -12.73 -29.24 6.55
N GLY A 46 -12.05 -29.34 7.69
CA GLY A 46 -10.79 -30.08 7.85
C GLY A 46 -9.57 -29.37 7.25
N ALA A 47 -9.72 -28.17 6.69
CA ALA A 47 -8.64 -27.39 6.14
C ALA A 47 -7.81 -26.71 7.25
N ARG A 48 -6.49 -26.60 7.07
CA ARG A 48 -5.62 -25.87 8.00
C ARG A 48 -5.57 -24.39 7.61
N PRO A 49 -6.16 -23.47 8.41
CA PRO A 49 -6.24 -22.06 8.05
C PRO A 49 -4.92 -21.34 8.34
N PHE A 50 -4.53 -20.42 7.47
CA PHE A 50 -3.49 -19.42 7.66
C PHE A 50 -3.98 -18.08 7.10
N VAL A 51 -3.58 -16.97 7.72
CA VAL A 51 -4.04 -15.64 7.33
C VAL A 51 -2.96 -14.96 6.50
N LEU A 52 -3.35 -14.42 5.36
CA LEU A 52 -2.55 -13.53 4.53
C LEU A 52 -3.09 -12.11 4.72
N ALA A 53 -2.26 -11.21 5.24
CA ALA A 53 -2.54 -9.79 5.20
C ALA A 53 -2.57 -9.37 3.72
N VAL A 54 -3.67 -8.76 3.29
CA VAL A 54 -3.75 -8.24 1.93
C VAL A 54 -3.01 -6.91 1.93
N PRO A 55 -1.99 -6.70 1.09
CA PRO A 55 -1.33 -5.41 1.02
C PRO A 55 -2.37 -4.34 0.71
N ARG A 56 -2.50 -3.34 1.59
CA ARG A 56 -3.39 -2.19 1.35
C ARG A 56 -2.94 -1.50 0.07
N ARG A 57 -3.90 -1.11 -0.77
CA ARG A 57 -3.61 -0.30 -1.95
C ARG A 57 -3.12 1.07 -1.51
N VAL A 58 -1.83 1.34 -1.70
CA VAL A 58 -1.26 2.68 -1.59
C VAL A 58 -1.91 3.58 -2.64
N ASN A 59 -2.41 4.74 -2.23
CA ASN A 59 -3.02 5.72 -3.14
C ASN A 59 -1.92 6.53 -3.85
N TRP A 60 -1.23 5.86 -4.78
CA TRP A 60 -0.15 6.44 -5.58
C TRP A 60 -0.56 7.71 -6.31
N THR A 61 -1.82 7.80 -6.75
CA THR A 61 -2.35 8.97 -7.44
C THR A 61 -2.25 10.22 -6.57
N ARG A 62 -2.59 10.12 -5.28
CA ARG A 62 -2.53 11.25 -4.35
C ARG A 62 -1.09 11.71 -4.09
N ILE A 63 -0.18 10.75 -3.93
CA ILE A 63 1.25 11.01 -3.71
C ILE A 63 1.85 11.68 -4.95
N ALA A 64 1.59 11.13 -6.13
CA ALA A 64 2.06 11.70 -7.40
C ALA A 64 1.54 13.13 -7.62
N VAL A 65 0.26 13.39 -7.33
CA VAL A 65 -0.31 14.75 -7.43
C VAL A 65 0.38 15.71 -6.45
N ALA A 66 0.58 15.31 -5.19
CA ALA A 66 1.24 16.16 -4.19
C ALA A 66 2.69 16.49 -4.58
N VAL A 67 3.46 15.49 -5.04
CA VAL A 67 4.84 15.68 -5.49
C VAL A 67 4.88 16.59 -6.71
N THR A 68 4.02 16.34 -7.71
CA THR A 68 3.97 17.15 -8.94
C THR A 68 3.62 18.61 -8.63
N ALA A 69 2.65 18.85 -7.74
CA ALA A 69 2.26 20.19 -7.33
C ALA A 69 3.40 20.92 -6.59
N GLY A 70 4.10 20.24 -5.68
CA GLY A 70 5.26 20.80 -4.98
C GLY A 70 6.40 21.16 -5.94
N VAL A 71 6.77 20.23 -6.82
CA VAL A 71 7.80 20.45 -7.85
C VAL A 71 7.44 21.62 -8.76
N LEU A 72 6.17 21.71 -9.20
CA LEU A 72 5.72 22.80 -10.07
C LEU A 72 5.77 24.16 -9.36
N ALA A 73 5.36 24.22 -8.08
CA ALA A 73 5.42 25.44 -7.29
C ALA A 73 6.86 25.95 -7.12
N GLU A 74 7.80 25.04 -6.80
CA GLU A 74 9.22 25.38 -6.68
C GLU A 74 9.84 25.81 -8.02
N LEU A 75 9.43 25.19 -9.13
CA LEU A 75 9.89 25.60 -10.46
C LEU A 75 9.45 27.03 -10.79
N VAL A 76 8.20 27.37 -10.49
CA VAL A 76 7.66 28.72 -10.68
C VAL A 76 8.38 29.73 -9.78
N ALA A 77 8.66 29.37 -8.53
CA ALA A 77 9.43 30.20 -7.60
C ALA A 77 10.87 30.44 -8.09
N ALA A 78 11.55 29.41 -8.59
CA ALA A 78 12.88 29.52 -9.16
C ALA A 78 12.90 30.43 -10.40
N LEU A 79 11.94 30.29 -11.31
CA LEU A 79 11.79 31.15 -12.49
C LEU A 79 11.58 32.62 -12.09
N ALA A 80 10.68 32.88 -11.12
CA ALA A 80 10.45 34.22 -10.62
C ALA A 80 11.72 34.82 -9.98
N ALA A 81 12.48 34.02 -9.22
CA ALA A 81 13.75 34.43 -8.61
C ALA A 81 14.82 34.77 -9.65
N ILE A 82 14.94 33.98 -10.72
CA ILE A 82 15.89 34.24 -11.82
C ILE A 82 15.51 35.54 -12.56
N LEU A 83 14.23 35.72 -12.88
CA LEU A 83 13.72 36.91 -13.56
C LEU A 83 13.87 38.19 -12.74
N THR A 84 13.89 38.08 -11.41
CA THR A 84 14.09 39.21 -10.48
C THR A 84 15.55 39.37 -10.04
N GLY A 85 16.49 38.59 -10.60
CA GLY A 85 17.92 38.68 -10.29
C GLY A 85 18.32 38.16 -8.90
N HIS A 86 17.43 37.45 -8.19
CA HIS A 86 17.67 36.94 -6.84
C HIS A 86 18.24 35.51 -6.89
N THR A 87 19.54 35.39 -7.14
CA THR A 87 20.26 34.10 -7.26
C THR A 87 20.16 33.21 -6.01
N MET A 88 20.12 33.78 -4.80
CA MET A 88 19.94 33.02 -3.56
C MET A 88 18.55 32.36 -3.46
N ALA A 89 17.50 33.01 -3.98
CA ALA A 89 16.16 32.44 -3.99
C ALA A 89 16.04 31.29 -5.01
N ALA A 90 16.77 31.34 -6.13
CA ALA A 90 16.84 30.23 -7.08
C ALA A 90 17.53 28.99 -6.47
N TRP A 91 18.61 29.19 -5.71
CA TRP A 91 19.27 28.11 -4.95
C TRP A 91 18.37 27.55 -3.85
N ALA A 92 17.61 28.39 -3.15
CA ALA A 92 16.65 27.94 -2.15
C ALA A 92 15.55 27.05 -2.75
N ALA A 93 15.00 27.42 -3.91
CA ALA A 93 14.00 26.62 -4.63
C ALA A 93 14.57 25.28 -5.12
N ALA A 94 15.81 25.28 -5.64
CA ALA A 94 16.49 24.03 -6.01
C ALA A 94 16.71 23.11 -4.80
N ALA A 95 17.11 23.67 -3.65
CA ALA A 95 17.25 22.91 -2.41
C ALA A 95 15.90 22.36 -1.91
N ALA A 96 14.82 23.14 -2.04
CA ALA A 96 13.47 22.71 -1.69
C ALA A 96 12.98 21.54 -2.57
N MET A 97 13.26 21.55 -3.88
CA MET A 97 12.98 20.41 -4.75
C MET A 97 13.68 19.12 -4.30
N VAL A 98 14.96 19.22 -3.92
CA VAL A 98 15.75 18.07 -3.43
C VAL A 98 15.18 17.57 -2.10
N LEU A 99 14.80 18.48 -1.19
CA LEU A 99 14.17 18.13 0.08
C LEU A 99 12.78 17.49 -0.11
N LEU A 100 12.00 17.93 -1.09
CA LEU A 100 10.76 17.27 -1.50
C LEU A 100 11.01 15.84 -1.99
N GLY A 101 12.06 15.63 -2.78
CA GLY A 101 12.48 14.29 -3.21
C GLY A 101 12.91 13.40 -2.03
N LEU A 102 13.72 13.94 -1.10
CA LEU A 102 14.19 13.21 0.08
C LEU A 102 13.05 12.90 1.06
N SER A 103 12.11 13.81 1.26
CA SER A 103 10.95 13.61 2.13
C SER A 103 9.94 12.59 1.58
N LEU A 104 10.02 12.23 0.30
CA LEU A 104 9.21 11.17 -0.27
C LEU A 104 9.58 9.80 0.31
N PHE A 105 10.85 9.57 0.65
CA PHE A 105 11.33 8.32 1.21
C PHE A 105 10.65 7.95 2.55
N PRO A 106 10.65 8.80 3.59
CA PRO A 106 9.96 8.47 4.85
C PRO A 106 8.46 8.25 4.67
N VAL A 107 7.80 8.99 3.77
CA VAL A 107 6.38 8.78 3.43
C VAL A 107 6.14 7.39 2.84
N LEU A 108 7.00 6.94 1.92
CA LEU A 108 6.92 5.61 1.35
C LEU A 108 7.19 4.51 2.39
N THR A 109 8.20 4.69 3.25
CA THR A 109 8.50 3.72 4.32
C THR A 109 7.40 3.64 5.37
N HIS A 110 6.74 4.76 5.69
CA HIS A 110 5.62 4.77 6.63
C HIS A 110 4.42 4.01 6.06
N LEU A 111 4.11 4.20 4.77
CA LEU A 111 3.05 3.47 4.08
C LEU A 111 3.36 1.98 3.92
N GLU A 112 4.63 1.60 3.82
CA GLU A 112 5.06 0.19 3.84
C GLU A 112 4.90 -0.43 5.24
N ALA A 113 5.29 0.30 6.30
CA ALA A 113 5.17 -0.16 7.68
C ALA A 113 3.72 -0.35 8.13
N GLU A 114 2.81 0.55 7.74
CA GLU A 114 1.36 0.39 7.97
C GLU A 114 0.74 -0.77 7.18
N GLY A 115 1.42 -1.24 6.13
CA GLY A 115 0.99 -2.40 5.34
C GLY A 115 1.33 -3.75 5.97
N ASN A 116 2.21 -3.77 6.97
CA ASN A 116 2.79 -4.99 7.54
C ASN A 116 2.28 -5.32 8.97
N THR A 117 1.30 -4.56 9.47
CA THR A 117 0.60 -4.76 10.76
C THR A 117 -0.86 -5.12 10.55
#